data_AF-A0ABD0TGE2-F1
#
_entry.id   AF-A0ABD0TGE2-F1
#
_cell.length_a   1.000
_cell.length_b   1.000
_cell.length_c   1.000
_cell.angle_alpha   90.00
_cell.angle_beta   90.00
_cell.angle_gamma   90.00
#
_symmetry.space_group_name_H-M   'P 1'
#
loop_
_entity.id
_entity.type
_entity.pdbx_description
1 polymer ?
#
loop_
_entity_poly.entity_id
_entity_poly.type
_entity_poly.pdbx_seq_one_letter_code
_entity_poly.pdbx_strand_id
1 'polypeptide(L)'
;MNTEEYENKVRSLLSDTNVYKPVSYNPTARVTRRIRALIQENQDVFTEDEYNHLYKPKPVKPPKLYGLPKIHKSNIPLRPIVSQIDSPTYDLAKHVAGVLQPLVGKTPSFVKDSFHFRDIVKSIRLEPGDLMVSFDVESLFTNVPLKDCIEVIKDKLCDHELPKEYIVFIENCLDGNYLLFRDQYYLQIDGVAMGSPLAPVIANIWMEHFEDLALANGPSTVILWKRYVDDVFCVIRINIMSTVRIENLGRENYDSWRIQVQAILIKNDLWDYVDGTIQKPAEVAEEAIWQSKDAKARAELILTMNPSELRHTRDCKTSRELWLKLEAIYASKGPARK
;
A
#
# COMPACT_ATOMS: atom_id res chain seq x y z
N MET A 1 -11.60 -11.52 -29.36
CA MET A 1 -12.72 -10.58 -29.16
C MET A 1 -13.10 -10.01 -30.51
N ASN A 2 -14.34 -10.23 -30.94
CA ASN A 2 -14.85 -9.61 -32.17
C ASN A 2 -15.37 -8.18 -31.86
N THR A 3 -15.73 -7.41 -32.89
CA THR A 3 -16.18 -6.03 -32.72
C THR A 3 -17.44 -5.91 -31.86
N GLU A 4 -18.41 -6.80 -32.04
CA GLU A 4 -19.67 -6.77 -31.28
C GLU A 4 -19.45 -7.02 -29.79
N GLU A 5 -18.63 -8.03 -29.44
CA GLU A 5 -18.25 -8.32 -28.06
C GLU A 5 -17.53 -7.13 -27.41
N TYR A 6 -16.64 -6.47 -28.15
CA TYR A 6 -15.95 -5.27 -27.70
C TYR A 6 -16.93 -4.12 -27.43
N GLU A 7 -17.82 -3.83 -28.36
CA GLU A 7 -18.83 -2.76 -28.22
C GLU A 7 -19.73 -3.01 -27.01
N ASN A 8 -20.20 -4.25 -26.83
CA ASN A 8 -21.03 -4.62 -25.69
C ASN A 8 -20.29 -4.44 -24.36
N LYS A 9 -19.00 -4.83 -24.30
CA LYS A 9 -18.16 -4.62 -23.10
C LYS A 9 -17.95 -3.14 -22.80
N VAL A 10 -17.69 -2.29 -23.79
CA VAL A 10 -17.55 -0.84 -23.56
C VAL A 10 -18.89 -0.23 -23.11
N ARG A 11 -20.01 -0.62 -23.72
CA ARG A 11 -21.34 -0.14 -23.31
C ARG A 11 -21.68 -0.56 -21.88
N SER A 12 -21.31 -1.79 -21.49
CA SER A 12 -21.48 -2.27 -20.12
C SER A 12 -20.62 -1.49 -19.11
N LEU A 13 -19.44 -1.00 -19.49
CA LEU A 13 -18.64 -0.09 -18.64
C LEU A 13 -19.31 1.28 -18.51
N LEU A 14 -19.82 1.81 -19.62
CA LEU A 14 -20.48 3.13 -19.68
C LEU A 14 -21.89 3.15 -19.07
N SER A 15 -22.48 1.98 -18.77
CA SER A 15 -23.76 1.89 -18.07
C SER A 15 -23.65 2.06 -16.56
N ASP A 16 -22.43 2.09 -16.00
CA ASP A 16 -22.24 2.39 -14.58
C ASP A 16 -22.55 3.87 -14.31
N THR A 17 -23.73 4.12 -13.77
CA THR A 17 -24.23 5.47 -13.47
C THR A 17 -23.55 6.13 -12.28
N ASN A 18 -22.75 5.40 -11.51
CA ASN A 18 -21.93 5.99 -10.45
C ASN A 18 -20.69 6.67 -11.04
N VAL A 19 -20.21 6.21 -12.19
CA VAL A 19 -18.97 6.70 -12.82
C VAL A 19 -19.27 7.58 -14.05
N TYR A 20 -20.24 7.20 -14.88
CA TYR A 20 -20.51 7.87 -16.16
C TYR A 20 -21.95 8.37 -16.26
N LYS A 21 -22.10 9.57 -16.82
CA LYS A 21 -23.38 10.19 -17.12
C LYS A 21 -23.49 10.56 -18.60
N PRO A 22 -24.37 9.93 -19.38
CA PRO A 22 -24.55 10.30 -20.79
C PRO A 22 -25.11 11.72 -20.93
N VAL A 23 -24.66 12.44 -21.95
CA VAL A 23 -25.13 13.80 -22.28
C VAL A 23 -25.37 13.96 -23.78
N SER A 24 -26.41 14.70 -24.16
CA SER A 24 -26.80 14.92 -25.55
C SER A 24 -26.05 16.06 -26.26
N TYR A 25 -25.22 16.80 -25.53
CA TYR A 25 -24.50 17.96 -26.02
C TYR A 25 -23.00 17.71 -26.06
N ASN A 26 -22.29 18.41 -26.95
CA ASN A 26 -20.83 18.39 -27.01
C ASN A 26 -20.22 19.40 -26.02
N PRO A 27 -19.50 18.95 -24.96
CA PRO A 27 -18.93 19.87 -23.96
C PRO A 27 -17.67 20.61 -24.44
N THR A 28 -17.05 20.20 -25.56
CA THR A 28 -15.70 20.62 -25.99
C THR A 28 -15.51 22.13 -26.00
N ALA A 29 -16.43 22.87 -26.63
CA ALA A 29 -16.31 24.32 -26.76
C ALA A 29 -16.41 25.04 -25.40
N ARG A 30 -17.29 24.56 -24.51
CA ARG A 30 -17.45 25.10 -23.15
C ARG A 30 -16.19 24.90 -22.33
N VAL A 31 -15.65 23.67 -22.33
CA VAL A 31 -14.41 23.35 -21.59
C VAL A 31 -13.23 24.14 -22.15
N THR A 32 -13.12 24.25 -23.48
CA THR A 32 -12.06 25.05 -24.13
C THR A 32 -12.12 26.52 -23.69
N ARG A 33 -13.30 27.13 -23.68
CA ARG A 33 -13.45 28.53 -23.23
C ARG A 33 -13.04 28.70 -21.77
N ARG A 34 -13.46 27.78 -20.90
CA ARG A 34 -13.12 27.79 -19.47
C ARG A 34 -11.61 27.69 -19.24
N ILE A 35 -10.94 26.74 -19.90
CA ILE A 35 -9.48 26.56 -19.77
C ILE A 35 -8.72 27.78 -20.29
N ARG A 36 -9.15 28.39 -21.40
CA ARG A 36 -8.51 29.60 -21.92
C ARG A 36 -8.68 30.80 -21.00
N ALA A 37 -9.88 30.99 -20.44
CA ALA A 37 -10.13 32.03 -19.44
C ALA A 37 -9.23 31.82 -18.21
N LEU A 38 -9.15 30.59 -17.71
CA LEU A 38 -8.30 30.24 -16.57
C LEU A 38 -6.82 30.57 -16.81
N ILE A 39 -6.28 30.19 -17.99
CA ILE A 39 -4.88 30.50 -18.35
C ILE A 39 -4.67 32.02 -18.45
N GLN A 40 -5.64 32.74 -19.04
CA GLN A 40 -5.56 34.19 -19.21
C GLN A 40 -5.63 34.95 -17.87
N GLU A 41 -6.52 34.52 -16.97
CA GLU A 41 -6.70 35.13 -15.64
C GLU A 41 -5.49 34.93 -14.72
N ASN A 42 -4.67 33.91 -14.99
CA ASN A 42 -3.48 33.55 -14.19
C ASN A 42 -2.19 33.63 -15.03
N GLN A 43 -2.12 34.60 -15.95
CA GLN A 43 -0.98 34.73 -16.88
C GLN A 43 0.36 34.90 -16.14
N ASP A 44 0.36 35.56 -14.99
CA ASP A 44 1.52 35.86 -14.15
C ASP A 44 2.15 34.62 -13.50
N VAL A 45 1.42 33.49 -13.45
CA VAL A 45 1.92 32.20 -12.94
C VAL A 45 2.87 31.53 -13.93
N PHE A 46 2.79 31.90 -15.21
CA PHE A 46 3.56 31.29 -16.29
C PHE A 46 4.70 32.19 -16.75
N THR A 47 5.78 31.57 -17.21
CA THR A 47 6.75 32.29 -18.06
C THR A 47 6.11 32.69 -19.39
N GLU A 48 6.70 33.67 -20.07
CA GLU A 48 6.20 34.13 -21.37
C GLU A 48 6.09 32.99 -22.39
N ASP A 49 7.08 32.10 -22.43
CA ASP A 49 7.09 30.94 -23.34
C ASP A 49 6.00 29.91 -23.00
N GLU A 50 5.81 29.62 -21.71
CA GLU A 50 4.76 28.71 -21.23
C GLU A 50 3.38 29.27 -21.56
N TYR A 51 3.13 30.54 -21.24
CA TYR A 51 1.86 31.21 -21.56
C TYR A 51 1.59 31.20 -23.07
N ASN A 52 2.59 31.57 -23.88
CA ASN A 52 2.47 31.56 -25.34
C ASN A 52 2.18 30.14 -25.87
N HIS A 53 2.80 29.11 -25.29
CA HIS A 53 2.55 27.73 -25.68
C HIS A 53 1.12 27.26 -25.33
N LEU A 54 0.66 27.59 -24.11
CA LEU A 54 -0.63 27.17 -23.56
C LEU A 54 -1.81 27.93 -24.17
N TYR A 55 -1.65 29.23 -24.43
CA TYR A 55 -2.74 30.10 -24.90
C TYR A 55 -2.91 30.09 -26.43
N LYS A 56 -1.90 29.61 -27.17
CA LYS A 56 -1.93 29.52 -28.64
C LYS A 56 -3.17 28.77 -29.13
N PRO A 57 -3.96 29.36 -30.05
CA PRO A 57 -5.09 28.66 -30.67
C PRO A 57 -4.62 27.36 -31.36
N LYS A 58 -5.19 26.23 -30.96
CA LYS A 58 -4.98 24.92 -31.58
C LYS A 58 -6.33 24.27 -31.90
N PRO A 59 -6.43 23.42 -32.94
CA PRO A 59 -7.61 22.59 -33.15
C PRO A 59 -7.82 21.66 -31.96
N VAL A 60 -9.00 21.75 -31.33
CA VAL A 60 -9.34 20.94 -30.15
C VAL A 60 -10.26 19.79 -30.55
N LYS A 61 -10.01 18.60 -30.02
CA LYS A 61 -10.83 17.41 -30.24
C LYS A 61 -11.46 16.95 -28.93
N PRO A 62 -12.67 16.35 -28.97
CA PRO A 62 -13.20 15.69 -27.80
C PRO A 62 -12.30 14.49 -27.46
N PRO A 63 -11.97 14.28 -26.17
CA PRO A 63 -11.26 13.08 -25.73
C PRO A 63 -12.09 11.82 -26.05
N LYS A 64 -11.42 10.76 -26.50
CA LYS A 64 -12.08 9.54 -27.01
C LYS A 64 -11.80 8.35 -26.12
N LEU A 65 -12.86 7.62 -25.77
CA LEU A 65 -12.74 6.37 -25.02
C LEU A 65 -12.44 5.20 -25.95
N TYR A 66 -11.52 4.33 -25.53
CA TYR A 66 -11.31 3.00 -26.08
C TYR A 66 -10.92 2.03 -24.95
N GLY A 67 -11.14 0.73 -25.17
CA GLY A 67 -10.82 -0.33 -24.23
C GLY A 67 -9.59 -1.11 -24.69
N LEU A 68 -8.67 -1.40 -23.77
CA LEU A 68 -7.58 -2.33 -24.01
C LEU A 68 -7.92 -3.71 -23.41
N PRO A 69 -8.01 -4.78 -24.21
CA PRO A 69 -8.31 -6.12 -23.69
C PRO A 69 -7.22 -6.64 -22.74
N LYS A 70 -7.60 -7.01 -21.52
CA LYS A 70 -6.71 -7.70 -20.57
C LYS A 70 -6.72 -9.21 -20.84
N ILE A 71 -5.98 -9.64 -21.85
CA ILE A 71 -5.95 -11.04 -22.35
C ILE A 71 -5.52 -12.09 -21.32
N HIS A 72 -4.83 -11.66 -20.25
CA HIS A 72 -4.34 -12.52 -19.17
C HIS A 72 -5.36 -12.71 -18.04
N LYS A 73 -6.53 -12.05 -18.08
CA LYS A 73 -7.60 -12.20 -17.07
C LYS A 73 -8.78 -12.98 -17.65
N SER A 74 -9.44 -13.78 -16.81
CA SER A 74 -10.68 -14.48 -17.16
C SER A 74 -11.73 -13.50 -17.71
N ASN A 75 -12.50 -13.94 -18.71
CA ASN A 75 -13.49 -13.13 -19.44
C ASN A 75 -12.92 -11.94 -20.22
N ILE A 76 -11.59 -11.74 -20.26
CA ILE A 76 -10.90 -10.68 -21.02
C ILE A 76 -11.59 -9.31 -20.82
N PRO A 77 -11.58 -8.75 -19.59
CA PRO A 77 -12.16 -7.45 -19.31
C PRO A 77 -11.41 -6.36 -20.06
N LEU A 78 -12.09 -5.24 -20.34
CA LEU A 78 -11.49 -4.07 -20.97
C LEU A 78 -10.91 -3.14 -19.91
N ARG A 79 -9.71 -2.60 -20.16
CA ARG A 79 -9.17 -1.44 -19.45
C ARG A 79 -9.61 -0.18 -20.20
N PRO A 80 -10.51 0.66 -19.66
CA PRO A 80 -10.92 1.89 -20.33
C PRO A 80 -9.75 2.89 -20.35
N ILE A 81 -9.49 3.49 -21.50
CA ILE A 81 -8.52 4.57 -21.69
C ILE A 81 -9.19 5.71 -22.46
N VAL A 82 -9.04 6.91 -21.94
CA VAL A 82 -9.51 8.14 -22.57
C VAL A 82 -8.31 8.83 -23.22
N SER A 83 -8.24 8.80 -24.56
CA SER A 83 -7.25 9.56 -25.30
C SER A 83 -7.54 11.05 -25.16
N GLN A 84 -6.73 11.74 -24.35
CA GLN A 84 -6.82 13.19 -24.16
C GLN A 84 -5.95 14.00 -25.13
N ILE A 85 -5.22 13.36 -26.06
CA ILE A 85 -4.42 14.09 -27.06
C ILE A 85 -5.31 15.08 -27.83
N ASP A 86 -4.84 16.32 -27.97
CA ASP A 86 -5.55 17.45 -28.57
C ASP A 86 -6.85 17.85 -27.84
N SER A 87 -7.10 17.35 -26.63
CA SER A 87 -8.27 17.75 -25.83
C SER A 87 -8.09 19.12 -25.17
N PRO A 88 -9.20 19.78 -24.75
CA PRO A 88 -9.11 21.13 -24.20
C PRO A 88 -8.18 21.28 -22.99
N THR A 89 -8.01 20.23 -22.19
CA THR A 89 -7.23 20.23 -20.94
C THR A 89 -5.81 19.68 -21.13
N TYR A 90 -5.48 19.10 -22.30
CA TYR A 90 -4.28 18.29 -22.48
C TYR A 90 -2.98 19.05 -22.20
N ASP A 91 -2.80 20.20 -22.83
CA ASP A 91 -1.57 20.97 -22.72
C ASP A 91 -1.38 21.53 -21.31
N LEU A 92 -2.46 22.00 -20.68
CA LEU A 92 -2.44 22.45 -19.28
C LEU A 92 -2.13 21.28 -18.34
N ALA A 93 -2.79 20.13 -18.50
CA ALA A 93 -2.53 18.94 -17.69
C ALA A 93 -1.09 18.45 -17.84
N LYS A 94 -0.52 18.52 -19.05
CA LYS A 94 0.87 18.17 -19.33
C LYS A 94 1.84 19.15 -18.68
N HIS A 95 1.54 20.45 -18.74
CA HIS A 95 2.32 21.49 -18.07
C HIS A 95 2.34 21.28 -16.56
N VAL A 96 1.17 21.16 -15.93
CA VAL A 96 1.01 20.90 -14.50
C VAL A 96 1.73 19.60 -14.10
N ALA A 97 1.58 18.53 -14.89
CA ALA A 97 2.30 17.29 -14.65
C ALA A 97 3.82 17.49 -14.66
N GLY A 98 4.35 18.29 -15.60
CA GLY A 98 5.77 18.64 -15.66
C GLY A 98 6.28 19.38 -14.43
N VAL A 99 5.46 20.29 -13.88
CA VAL A 99 5.78 21.04 -12.64
C VAL A 99 5.73 20.16 -11.40
N LEU A 100 4.78 19.22 -11.32
CA LEU A 100 4.63 18.32 -10.18
C LEU A 100 5.57 17.12 -10.23
N GLN A 101 6.03 16.69 -11.42
CA GLN A 101 6.85 15.48 -11.59
C GLN A 101 8.13 15.46 -10.73
N PRO A 102 8.87 16.57 -10.55
CA PRO A 102 10.02 16.64 -9.66
C PRO A 102 9.69 16.52 -8.17
N LEU A 103 8.41 16.53 -7.78
CA LEU A 103 7.96 16.41 -6.38
C LEU A 103 7.65 14.96 -5.98
N VAL A 104 7.74 14.04 -6.95
CA VAL A 104 7.38 12.62 -6.85
C VAL A 104 8.62 11.74 -6.94
N GLY A 105 8.58 10.58 -6.33
CA GLY A 105 9.60 9.54 -6.39
C GLY A 105 10.79 9.81 -5.47
N LYS A 106 10.58 10.65 -4.45
CA LYS A 106 11.59 10.99 -3.44
C LYS A 106 11.52 10.11 -2.19
N THR A 107 10.50 9.27 -2.09
CA THR A 107 10.32 8.39 -0.93
C THR A 107 11.20 7.14 -1.02
N PRO A 108 11.55 6.52 0.12
CA PRO A 108 12.24 5.24 0.13
C PRO A 108 11.43 4.11 -0.54
N SER A 109 10.10 4.22 -0.64
CA SER A 109 9.26 3.21 -1.30
C SER A 109 9.36 3.22 -2.82
N PHE A 110 9.84 4.31 -3.42
CA PHE A 110 9.75 4.50 -4.87
C PHE A 110 10.63 3.54 -5.67
N VAL A 111 10.02 2.98 -6.72
CA VAL A 111 10.70 2.23 -7.78
C VAL A 111 10.46 2.96 -9.11
N LYS A 112 11.54 3.17 -9.86
CA LYS A 112 11.50 3.92 -11.12
C LYS A 112 11.14 3.05 -12.32
N ASP A 113 11.70 1.85 -12.35
CA ASP A 113 11.58 0.87 -13.43
C ASP A 113 12.11 -0.50 -12.96
N SER A 114 11.99 -1.51 -13.81
CA SER A 114 12.41 -2.87 -13.49
C SER A 114 13.92 -3.01 -13.26
N PHE A 115 14.76 -2.14 -13.84
CA PHE A 115 16.21 -2.18 -13.61
C PHE A 115 16.55 -1.62 -12.22
N HIS A 116 15.93 -0.51 -11.84
CA HIS A 116 16.03 0.03 -10.48
C HIS A 116 15.55 -1.01 -9.45
N PHE A 117 14.43 -1.68 -9.71
CA PHE A 117 13.93 -2.75 -8.83
C PHE A 117 14.91 -3.91 -8.69
N ARG A 118 15.47 -4.39 -9.81
CA ARG A 118 16.49 -5.46 -9.81
C ARG A 118 17.66 -5.09 -8.91
N ASP A 119 18.13 -3.85 -8.98
CA ASP A 119 19.30 -3.40 -8.23
C ASP A 119 18.99 -3.29 -6.72
N ILE A 120 17.77 -2.87 -6.36
CA ILE A 120 17.26 -2.94 -4.98
C ILE A 120 17.26 -4.39 -4.49
N VAL A 121 16.64 -5.32 -5.22
CA VAL A 121 16.51 -6.74 -4.82
C VAL A 121 17.87 -7.42 -4.65
N LYS A 122 18.85 -7.09 -5.49
CA LYS A 122 20.23 -7.61 -5.36
C LYS A 122 20.92 -7.20 -4.06
N SER A 123 20.58 -6.03 -3.51
CA SER A 123 21.22 -5.53 -2.27
C SER A 123 20.59 -6.08 -0.99
N ILE A 124 19.42 -6.71 -1.07
CA ILE A 124 18.68 -7.17 0.10
C ILE A 124 19.26 -8.49 0.60
N ARG A 125 19.49 -8.58 1.91
CA ARG A 125 19.84 -9.82 2.60
C ARG A 125 18.62 -10.32 3.34
N LEU A 126 18.13 -11.49 2.95
CA LEU A 126 16.99 -12.15 3.59
C LEU A 126 17.47 -13.12 4.66
N GLU A 127 16.75 -13.17 5.77
CA GLU A 127 16.95 -14.12 6.86
C GLU A 127 15.92 -15.26 6.82
N PRO A 128 16.23 -16.43 7.42
CA PRO A 128 15.24 -17.48 7.61
C PRO A 128 14.01 -16.97 8.38
N GLY A 129 12.83 -17.02 7.76
CA GLY A 129 11.57 -16.50 8.33
C GLY A 129 11.09 -15.20 7.68
N ASP A 130 11.89 -14.58 6.81
CA ASP A 130 11.44 -13.49 5.96
C ASP A 130 10.48 -14.02 4.88
N LEU A 131 9.36 -13.33 4.71
CA LEU A 131 8.35 -13.63 3.70
C LEU A 131 8.27 -12.51 2.68
N MET A 132 8.28 -12.90 1.41
CA MET A 132 7.96 -12.01 0.31
C MET A 132 6.45 -11.93 0.14
N VAL A 133 5.94 -10.70 0.03
CA VAL A 133 4.53 -10.40 -0.14
C VAL A 133 4.37 -9.46 -1.32
N SER A 134 3.40 -9.75 -2.18
CA SER A 134 3.04 -8.88 -3.31
C SER A 134 1.66 -8.29 -3.06
N PHE A 135 1.49 -7.00 -3.29
CA PHE A 135 0.20 -6.34 -3.35
C PHE A 135 -0.02 -5.72 -4.73
N ASP A 136 -1.28 -5.64 -5.15
CA ASP A 136 -1.73 -4.94 -6.37
C ASP A 136 -2.79 -3.93 -5.92
N VAL A 137 -2.59 -2.65 -6.22
CA VAL A 137 -3.57 -1.62 -5.88
C VAL A 137 -4.76 -1.74 -6.82
N GLU A 138 -5.94 -2.01 -6.26
CA GLU A 138 -7.14 -2.12 -7.05
C GLU A 138 -7.58 -0.76 -7.60
N SER A 139 -7.56 -0.65 -8.93
CA SER A 139 -8.11 0.49 -9.67
C SER A 139 -7.59 1.85 -9.18
N LEU A 140 -6.26 1.98 -9.00
CA LEU A 140 -5.61 3.16 -8.41
C LEU A 140 -6.20 4.49 -8.89
N PHE A 141 -6.24 4.73 -10.20
CA PHE A 141 -6.66 6.03 -10.76
C PHE A 141 -8.11 6.41 -10.48
N THR A 142 -9.01 5.44 -10.34
CA THR A 142 -10.42 5.74 -10.02
C THR A 142 -10.63 5.90 -8.53
N ASN A 143 -9.76 5.30 -7.70
CA ASN A 143 -9.90 5.26 -6.25
C ASN A 143 -9.05 6.31 -5.51
N VAL A 144 -8.34 7.21 -6.22
CA VAL A 144 -7.62 8.32 -5.57
C VAL A 144 -8.66 9.28 -4.94
N PRO A 145 -8.61 9.53 -3.61
CA PRO A 145 -9.49 10.48 -2.96
C PRO A 145 -9.03 11.91 -3.31
N LEU A 146 -9.60 12.45 -4.39
CA LEU A 146 -9.13 13.71 -4.98
C LEU A 146 -9.09 14.88 -4.01
N LYS A 147 -10.05 14.98 -3.08
CA LYS A 147 -10.10 16.07 -2.10
C LYS A 147 -8.89 16.03 -1.17
N ASP A 148 -8.63 14.88 -0.56
CA ASP A 148 -7.50 14.71 0.37
C ASP A 148 -6.17 14.83 -0.39
N CYS A 149 -6.11 14.31 -1.63
CA CYS A 149 -4.94 14.46 -2.47
C CYS A 149 -4.64 15.92 -2.83
N ILE A 150 -5.66 16.76 -3.05
CA ILE A 150 -5.47 18.19 -3.30
C ILE A 150 -4.84 18.88 -2.08
N GLU A 151 -5.23 18.52 -0.86
CA GLU A 151 -4.60 19.06 0.36
C GLU A 151 -3.12 18.66 0.45
N VAL A 152 -2.79 17.38 0.18
CA VAL A 152 -1.39 16.92 0.13
C VAL A 152 -0.58 17.68 -0.93
N ILE A 153 -1.18 17.96 -2.09
CA ILE A 153 -0.52 18.73 -3.15
C ILE A 153 -0.32 20.19 -2.72
N LYS A 154 -1.26 20.82 -2.01
CA LYS A 154 -1.10 22.18 -1.47
C LYS A 154 0.11 22.28 -0.57
N ASP A 155 0.29 21.32 0.33
CA ASP A 155 1.44 21.28 1.23
C ASP A 155 2.74 21.15 0.44
N LYS A 156 2.81 20.22 -0.53
CA LYS A 156 3.98 20.05 -1.41
C LYS A 156 4.29 21.30 -2.24
N LEU A 157 3.28 22.01 -2.75
CA LEU A 157 3.51 23.27 -3.48
C LEU A 157 4.11 24.32 -2.56
N CYS A 158 3.61 24.43 -1.32
CA CYS A 158 4.12 25.37 -0.32
C CYS A 158 5.58 25.05 0.05
N ASP A 159 5.90 23.78 0.32
CA ASP A 159 7.24 23.32 0.68
C ASP A 159 8.29 23.56 -0.42
N HIS A 160 7.84 23.64 -1.67
CA HIS A 160 8.67 23.85 -2.85
C HIS A 160 8.57 25.25 -3.44
N GLU A 161 7.95 26.20 -2.73
CA GLU A 161 7.77 27.60 -3.16
C GLU A 161 7.11 27.72 -4.55
N LEU A 162 6.22 26.78 -4.89
CA LEU A 162 5.46 26.79 -6.13
C LEU A 162 4.15 27.58 -5.98
N PRO A 163 3.66 28.23 -7.05
CA PRO A 163 2.41 28.99 -7.02
C PRO A 163 1.21 28.15 -6.56
N LYS A 164 0.36 28.70 -5.69
CA LYS A 164 -0.82 28.00 -5.15
C LYS A 164 -1.92 27.85 -6.21
N GLU A 165 -1.87 28.68 -7.24
CA GLU A 165 -2.74 28.70 -8.41
C GLU A 165 -2.67 27.36 -9.19
N TYR A 166 -1.59 26.58 -9.05
CA TYR A 166 -1.54 25.23 -9.61
C TYR A 166 -2.69 24.33 -9.11
N ILE A 167 -3.24 24.58 -7.92
CA ILE A 167 -4.42 23.87 -7.44
C ILE A 167 -5.64 24.09 -8.33
N VAL A 168 -5.93 25.34 -8.71
CA VAL A 168 -7.08 25.62 -9.58
C VAL A 168 -6.89 25.03 -10.98
N PHE A 169 -5.65 24.93 -11.46
CA PHE A 169 -5.33 24.24 -12.72
C PHE A 169 -5.57 22.73 -12.62
N ILE A 170 -5.14 22.10 -11.52
CA ILE A 170 -5.37 20.68 -11.24
C ILE A 170 -6.88 20.41 -11.18
N GLU A 171 -7.60 21.17 -10.37
CA GLU A 171 -9.05 21.05 -10.25
C GLU A 171 -9.74 21.18 -11.60
N ASN A 172 -9.38 22.15 -12.45
CA ASN A 172 -10.01 22.30 -13.77
C ASN A 172 -9.61 21.23 -14.79
N CYS A 173 -8.42 20.62 -14.64
CA CYS A 173 -8.00 19.49 -15.46
C CYS A 173 -8.70 18.19 -15.06
N LEU A 174 -9.14 18.06 -13.80
CA LEU A 174 -9.85 16.89 -13.27
C LEU A 174 -11.38 17.05 -13.33
N ASP A 175 -11.88 18.24 -12.99
CA ASP A 175 -13.30 18.66 -12.99
C ASP A 175 -13.69 19.14 -14.38
N GLY A 176 -14.03 18.20 -15.25
CA GLY A 176 -14.20 18.45 -16.68
C GLY A 176 -13.90 17.26 -17.55
N ASN A 177 -13.72 16.08 -16.95
CA ASN A 177 -13.58 14.83 -17.66
C ASN A 177 -14.91 14.49 -18.35
N TYR A 178 -14.92 14.68 -19.66
CA TYR A 178 -15.93 14.10 -20.53
C TYR A 178 -15.22 13.18 -21.51
N LEU A 179 -15.98 12.32 -22.19
CA LEU A 179 -15.45 11.43 -23.21
C LEU A 179 -16.48 11.24 -24.32
N LEU A 180 -15.97 10.86 -25.49
CA LEU A 180 -16.74 10.49 -26.66
C LEU A 180 -16.55 8.99 -26.94
N PHE A 181 -17.67 8.27 -27.07
CA PHE A 181 -17.69 6.90 -27.57
C PHE A 181 -18.84 6.73 -28.56
N ARG A 182 -18.54 6.29 -29.80
CA ARG A 182 -19.52 6.05 -30.87
C ARG A 182 -20.58 7.17 -30.98
N ASP A 183 -20.09 8.40 -31.11
CA ASP A 183 -20.88 9.62 -31.28
C ASP A 183 -21.75 10.04 -30.08
N GLN A 184 -21.65 9.32 -28.96
CA GLN A 184 -22.30 9.66 -27.71
C GLN A 184 -21.29 10.26 -26.71
N TYR A 185 -21.66 11.40 -26.13
CA TYR A 185 -20.89 12.06 -25.09
C TYR A 185 -21.29 11.57 -23.70
N TYR A 186 -20.30 11.49 -22.82
CA TYR A 186 -20.46 11.12 -21.41
C TYR A 186 -19.64 12.08 -20.55
N LEU A 187 -20.16 12.44 -19.38
CA LEU A 187 -19.39 13.04 -18.29
C LEU A 187 -18.90 11.92 -17.39
N GLN A 188 -17.63 11.97 -16.99
CA GLN A 188 -17.12 11.14 -15.91
C GLN A 188 -17.30 11.92 -14.61
N ILE A 189 -18.13 11.40 -13.71
CA ILE A 189 -18.53 12.07 -12.47
C ILE A 189 -17.79 11.54 -11.24
N ASP A 190 -17.00 10.47 -11.40
CA ASP A 190 -16.19 9.88 -10.34
C ASP A 190 -14.82 9.40 -10.86
N GLY A 191 -13.81 9.50 -10.00
CA GLY A 191 -12.42 9.15 -10.29
C GLY A 191 -11.71 10.03 -11.34
N VAL A 192 -10.45 9.68 -11.65
CA VAL A 192 -9.64 10.36 -12.67
C VAL A 192 -9.68 9.60 -13.99
N ALA A 193 -9.86 10.32 -15.10
CA ALA A 193 -9.80 9.72 -16.44
C ALA A 193 -8.42 9.11 -16.71
N MET A 194 -8.39 7.79 -16.91
CA MET A 194 -7.18 7.07 -17.34
C MET A 194 -6.76 7.57 -18.73
N GLY A 195 -5.58 8.19 -18.83
CA GLY A 195 -5.09 8.81 -20.07
C GLY A 195 -4.80 10.30 -19.96
N SER A 196 -5.17 10.94 -18.84
CA SER A 196 -4.66 12.27 -18.49
C SER A 196 -3.16 12.21 -18.18
N PRO A 197 -2.34 13.14 -18.70
CA PRO A 197 -0.92 13.28 -18.31
C PRO A 197 -0.72 13.50 -16.81
N LEU A 198 -1.73 14.07 -16.15
CA LEU A 198 -1.68 14.45 -14.75
C LEU A 198 -2.00 13.27 -13.81
N ALA A 199 -2.79 12.29 -14.27
CA ALA A 199 -3.27 11.19 -13.44
C ALA A 199 -2.14 10.36 -12.78
N PRO A 200 -1.05 9.96 -13.48
CA PRO A 200 0.06 9.24 -12.88
C PRO A 200 0.78 10.02 -11.79
N VAL A 201 0.92 11.34 -11.95
CA VAL A 201 1.63 12.18 -10.99
C VAL A 201 0.82 12.32 -9.72
N ILE A 202 -0.47 12.63 -9.84
CA ILE A 202 -1.39 12.74 -8.70
C ILE A 202 -1.50 11.42 -7.94
N ALA A 203 -1.66 10.30 -8.66
CA ALA A 203 -1.76 8.99 -8.04
C ALA A 203 -0.51 8.63 -7.24
N ASN A 204 0.68 8.94 -7.76
CA ASN A 204 1.92 8.71 -7.03
C ASN A 204 2.08 9.63 -5.81
N ILE A 205 1.72 10.91 -5.90
CA ILE A 205 1.72 11.83 -4.75
C ILE A 205 0.85 11.28 -3.63
N TRP A 206 -0.38 10.86 -3.97
CA TRP A 206 -1.29 10.29 -2.99
C TRP A 206 -0.73 8.99 -2.39
N MET A 207 -0.23 8.08 -3.23
CA MET A 207 0.29 6.81 -2.75
C MET A 207 1.53 6.98 -1.87
N GLU A 208 2.43 7.92 -2.16
CA GLU A 208 3.56 8.23 -1.29
C GLU A 208 3.11 8.69 0.09
N HIS A 209 2.15 9.63 0.13
CA HIS A 209 1.59 10.10 1.40
C HIS A 209 0.87 8.98 2.18
N PHE A 210 0.07 8.17 1.48
CA PHE A 210 -0.63 7.03 2.08
C PHE A 210 0.36 6.00 2.63
N GLU A 211 1.43 5.68 1.89
CA GLU A 211 2.46 4.73 2.31
C GLU A 211 3.21 5.24 3.53
N ASP A 212 3.58 6.52 3.57
CA ASP A 212 4.27 7.10 4.73
C ASP A 212 3.40 6.98 6.00
N LEU A 213 2.10 7.26 5.91
CA LEU A 213 1.15 7.06 7.01
C LEU A 213 0.99 5.57 7.38
N ALA A 214 0.87 4.70 6.38
CA ALA A 214 0.66 3.27 6.60
C ALA A 214 1.89 2.60 7.22
N LEU A 215 3.10 2.98 6.80
CA LEU A 215 4.36 2.43 7.31
C LEU A 215 4.71 3.02 8.68
N ALA A 216 4.42 4.30 8.93
CA ALA A 216 4.62 4.91 10.26
C ALA A 216 3.73 4.28 11.34
N ASN A 217 2.51 3.87 10.98
CA ASN A 217 1.54 3.23 11.89
C ASN A 217 1.49 1.70 11.74
N GLY A 218 2.32 1.14 10.85
CA GLY A 218 2.28 -0.26 10.46
C GLY A 218 3.04 -1.18 11.41
N PRO A 219 2.92 -2.51 11.23
CA PRO A 219 3.70 -3.47 11.99
C PRO A 219 5.21 -3.27 11.78
N SER A 220 5.99 -3.33 12.85
CA SER A 220 7.47 -3.27 12.80
C SER A 220 8.11 -4.48 12.07
N THR A 221 7.30 -5.40 11.57
CA THR A 221 7.72 -6.56 10.79
C THR A 221 8.07 -6.20 9.34
N VAL A 222 7.67 -5.04 8.82
CA VAL A 222 7.99 -4.64 7.45
C VAL A 222 9.48 -4.28 7.36
N ILE A 223 10.25 -5.09 6.62
CA ILE A 223 11.68 -4.89 6.38
C ILE A 223 11.90 -4.01 5.16
N LEU A 224 11.09 -4.23 4.12
CA LEU A 224 11.20 -3.56 2.85
C LEU A 224 9.80 -3.34 2.28
N TRP A 225 9.55 -2.13 1.82
CA TRP A 225 8.37 -1.77 1.04
C TRP A 225 8.81 -1.05 -0.23
N LYS A 226 8.43 -1.56 -1.40
CA LYS A 226 8.78 -0.99 -2.70
C LYS A 226 7.59 -1.00 -3.62
N ARG A 227 7.29 0.12 -4.26
CA ARG A 227 6.15 0.27 -5.16
C ARG A 227 6.55 0.81 -6.52
N TYR A 228 6.03 0.15 -7.56
CA TYR A 228 6.04 0.62 -8.94
C TYR A 228 4.60 0.84 -9.41
N VAL A 229 4.16 2.10 -9.39
CA VAL A 229 2.78 2.49 -9.73
C VAL A 229 1.76 1.75 -8.85
N ASP A 230 1.12 0.69 -9.37
CA ASP A 230 0.11 -0.12 -8.69
C ASP A 230 0.70 -1.36 -8.01
N ASP A 231 1.87 -1.82 -8.46
CA ASP A 231 2.51 -3.05 -8.00
C ASP A 231 3.39 -2.76 -6.77
N VAL A 232 3.16 -3.49 -5.68
CA VAL A 232 3.95 -3.39 -4.46
C VAL A 232 4.65 -4.71 -4.19
N PHE A 233 5.95 -4.62 -3.97
CA PHE A 233 6.80 -5.67 -3.43
C PHE A 233 7.16 -5.35 -1.98
N CYS A 234 6.87 -6.29 -1.09
CA CYS A 234 7.12 -6.16 0.33
C CYS A 234 7.87 -7.38 0.88
N VAL A 235 8.76 -7.15 1.85
CA VAL A 235 9.39 -8.20 2.64
C VAL A 235 9.03 -7.97 4.09
N ILE A 236 8.45 -8.98 4.74
CA ILE A 236 8.11 -8.94 6.16
C ILE A 236 8.87 -10.00 6.93
N ARG A 237 9.32 -9.67 8.14
CA ARG A 237 9.89 -10.61 9.10
C ARG A 237 8.80 -11.12 10.01
N ILE A 238 8.37 -12.36 9.80
CA ILE A 238 7.48 -13.00 10.76
C ILE A 238 8.34 -13.57 11.87
N ASN A 239 8.14 -13.06 13.10
CA ASN A 239 8.70 -13.74 14.26
C ASN A 239 8.05 -15.12 14.34
N ILE A 240 8.85 -16.17 14.15
CA ILE A 240 8.39 -17.56 13.89
C ILE A 240 7.48 -18.09 15.02
N MET A 241 7.50 -17.44 16.20
CA MET A 241 6.51 -17.62 17.27
C MET A 241 5.06 -17.66 16.79
N SER A 242 4.67 -16.89 15.76
CA SER A 242 3.28 -16.82 15.30
C SER A 242 2.89 -17.94 14.32
N THR A 243 3.84 -18.75 13.86
CA THR A 243 3.59 -19.78 12.81
C THR A 243 3.60 -21.20 13.30
N VAL A 244 4.26 -21.50 14.43
CA VAL A 244 4.10 -22.83 15.06
C VAL A 244 2.85 -22.77 15.94
N ARG A 245 1.70 -23.14 15.37
CA ARG A 245 0.48 -23.40 16.16
C ARG A 245 0.70 -24.68 16.97
N ILE A 246 1.40 -24.54 18.08
CA ILE A 246 1.37 -25.57 19.11
C ILE A 246 0.04 -25.45 19.85
N GLU A 247 -0.53 -26.59 20.24
CA GLU A 247 -1.73 -26.57 21.05
C GLU A 247 -1.39 -25.97 22.41
N ASN A 248 -2.14 -24.96 22.83
CA ASN A 248 -1.92 -24.34 24.13
C ASN A 248 -2.02 -25.38 25.25
N LEU A 249 -1.23 -25.20 26.32
CA LEU A 249 -1.25 -26.10 27.47
C LEU A 249 -2.66 -26.19 28.05
N GLY A 250 -3.17 -27.41 28.08
CA GLY A 250 -4.38 -27.83 28.76
C GLY A 250 -4.09 -28.99 29.70
N ARG A 251 -5.15 -29.54 30.31
CA ARG A 251 -5.00 -30.59 31.33
C ARG A 251 -4.56 -31.95 30.79
N GLU A 252 -4.75 -32.19 29.49
CA GLU A 252 -4.62 -33.52 28.89
C GLU A 252 -3.48 -33.61 27.86
N ASN A 253 -2.81 -32.50 27.52
CA ASN A 253 -1.82 -32.45 26.44
C ASN A 253 -0.39 -32.12 26.91
N TYR A 254 -0.10 -32.20 28.21
CA TYR A 254 1.19 -31.79 28.76
C TYR A 254 2.40 -32.49 28.12
N ASP A 255 2.31 -33.80 27.84
CA ASP A 255 3.42 -34.56 27.26
C ASP A 255 3.75 -34.12 25.82
N SER A 256 2.73 -33.79 25.02
CA SER A 256 2.93 -33.23 23.67
C SER A 256 3.39 -31.79 23.74
N TRP A 257 2.77 -30.99 24.60
CA TRP A 257 3.08 -29.58 24.81
C TRP A 257 4.54 -29.38 25.27
N ARG A 258 5.01 -30.17 26.25
CA ARG A 258 6.36 -30.03 26.79
C ARG A 258 7.43 -30.26 25.72
N ILE A 259 7.24 -31.24 24.85
CA ILE A 259 8.18 -31.57 23.77
C ILE A 259 8.22 -30.43 22.76
N GLN A 260 7.05 -29.92 22.37
CA GLN A 260 6.93 -28.84 21.40
C GLN A 260 7.51 -27.53 21.94
N VAL A 261 7.20 -27.16 23.18
CA VAL A 261 7.72 -25.95 23.83
C VAL A 261 9.22 -26.05 24.08
N GLN A 262 9.72 -27.21 24.50
CA GLN A 262 11.17 -27.42 24.62
C GLN A 262 11.87 -27.22 23.26
N ALA A 263 11.33 -27.76 22.17
CA ALA A 263 11.90 -27.55 20.84
C ALA A 263 11.91 -26.07 20.42
N ILE A 264 10.85 -25.31 20.76
CA ILE A 264 10.79 -23.85 20.51
C ILE A 264 11.85 -23.11 21.32
N LEU A 265 11.99 -23.43 22.61
CA LEU A 265 12.96 -22.78 23.49
C LEU A 265 14.40 -23.10 23.10
N ILE A 266 14.69 -24.33 22.66
CA ILE A 266 16.01 -24.72 22.13
C ILE A 266 16.31 -23.90 20.87
N LYS A 267 15.34 -23.83 19.94
CA LYS A 267 15.50 -23.05 18.69
C LYS A 267 15.80 -21.56 18.94
N ASN A 268 15.31 -21.01 20.05
CA ASN A 268 15.47 -19.60 20.40
C ASN A 268 16.67 -19.32 21.33
N ASP A 269 17.52 -20.31 21.61
CA ASP A 269 18.63 -20.23 22.57
C ASP A 269 18.16 -19.80 23.99
N LEU A 270 16.98 -20.29 24.39
CA LEU A 270 16.35 -19.99 25.67
C LEU A 270 16.24 -21.19 26.61
N TRP A 271 16.37 -22.42 26.08
CA TRP A 271 16.16 -23.64 26.87
C TRP A 271 17.09 -23.76 28.08
N ASP A 272 18.35 -23.35 27.93
CA ASP A 272 19.36 -23.45 28.98
C ASP A 272 19.04 -22.60 30.22
N TYR A 273 18.18 -21.57 30.08
CA TYR A 273 17.66 -20.78 31.20
C TYR A 273 16.52 -21.50 31.92
N VAL A 274 15.73 -22.28 31.17
CA VAL A 274 14.53 -22.98 31.65
C VAL A 274 14.89 -24.29 32.34
N ASP A 275 15.78 -25.11 31.75
CA ASP A 275 16.34 -26.29 32.43
C ASP A 275 17.34 -25.91 33.53
N GLY A 276 17.82 -24.67 33.44
CA GLY A 276 18.73 -23.99 34.34
C GLY A 276 20.14 -24.57 34.35
N THR A 277 20.60 -24.99 33.18
CA THR A 277 22.01 -25.10 32.81
C THR A 277 22.71 -23.75 33.00
N ILE A 278 22.08 -22.64 32.59
CA ILE A 278 22.55 -21.28 32.84
C ILE A 278 21.92 -20.76 34.13
N GLN A 279 22.72 -20.72 35.19
CA GLN A 279 22.32 -20.17 36.47
C GLN A 279 22.49 -18.65 36.51
N LYS A 280 21.72 -18.01 37.39
CA LYS A 280 21.80 -16.56 37.61
C LYS A 280 23.23 -16.16 38.03
N PRO A 281 23.94 -15.32 37.26
CA PRO A 281 25.29 -14.88 37.59
C PRO A 281 25.34 -14.01 38.86
N ALA A 282 26.49 -14.00 39.54
CA ALA A 282 26.74 -13.12 40.68
C ALA A 282 27.22 -11.71 40.27
N GLU A 283 27.70 -11.57 39.03
CA GLU A 283 28.19 -10.30 38.49
C GLU A 283 27.05 -9.48 37.87
N VAL A 284 26.96 -8.19 38.22
CA VAL A 284 25.80 -7.33 37.93
C VAL A 284 25.56 -7.14 36.41
N ALA A 285 26.63 -7.04 35.61
CA ALA A 285 26.51 -6.84 34.17
C ALA A 285 25.95 -8.09 33.46
N GLU A 286 26.41 -9.28 33.87
CA GLU A 286 25.93 -10.56 33.35
C GLU A 286 24.54 -10.91 33.89
N GLU A 287 24.22 -10.48 35.12
CA GLU A 287 22.90 -10.62 35.73
C GLU A 287 21.82 -9.92 34.90
N ALA A 288 22.07 -8.71 34.41
CA ALA A 288 21.11 -7.97 33.59
C ALA A 288 20.79 -8.69 32.26
N ILE A 289 21.82 -9.25 31.62
CA ILE A 289 21.67 -10.04 30.38
C ILE A 289 20.87 -11.32 30.67
N TRP A 290 21.22 -12.01 31.76
CA TRP A 290 20.51 -13.20 32.21
C TRP A 290 19.03 -12.90 32.50
N GLN A 291 18.73 -11.83 33.23
CA GLN A 291 17.35 -11.42 33.56
C GLN A 291 16.53 -11.13 32.30
N SER A 292 17.13 -10.47 31.30
CA SER A 292 16.46 -10.19 30.02
C SER A 292 16.10 -11.48 29.28
N LYS A 293 17.04 -12.44 29.21
CA LYS A 293 16.84 -13.74 28.54
C LYS A 293 15.86 -14.65 29.29
N ASP A 294 15.97 -14.73 30.61
CA ASP A 294 15.02 -15.48 31.46
C ASP A 294 13.60 -14.89 31.37
N ALA A 295 13.46 -13.56 31.41
CA ALA A 295 12.17 -12.91 31.25
C ALA A 295 11.54 -13.21 29.87
N LYS A 296 12.35 -13.25 28.81
CA LYS A 296 11.91 -13.65 27.47
C LYS A 296 11.45 -15.11 27.45
N ALA A 297 12.23 -16.03 28.01
CA ALA A 297 11.87 -17.45 28.12
C ALA A 297 10.56 -17.65 28.91
N ARG A 298 10.39 -16.90 30.01
CA ARG A 298 9.17 -16.94 30.83
C ARG A 298 7.95 -16.42 30.06
N ALA A 299 8.08 -15.33 29.31
CA ALA A 299 7.01 -14.81 28.47
C ALA A 299 6.60 -15.83 27.39
N GLU A 300 7.59 -16.47 26.76
CA GLU A 300 7.37 -17.54 25.78
C GLU A 300 6.51 -18.66 26.36
N LEU A 301 6.86 -19.16 27.54
CA LEU A 301 6.10 -20.20 28.25
C LEU A 301 4.66 -19.77 28.48
N ILE A 302 4.44 -18.56 29.00
CA ILE A 302 3.12 -18.02 29.30
C ILE A 302 2.22 -17.93 28.05
N LEU A 303 2.79 -17.52 26.91
CA LEU A 303 2.05 -17.37 25.65
C LEU A 303 1.57 -18.69 25.05
N THR A 304 2.16 -19.81 25.48
CA THR A 304 1.80 -21.16 25.03
C THR A 304 0.78 -21.85 25.95
N MET A 305 0.15 -21.11 26.87
CA MET A 305 -0.79 -21.65 27.86
C MET A 305 -2.21 -21.16 27.60
N ASN A 306 -3.21 -22.01 27.89
CA ASN A 306 -4.59 -21.55 27.91
C ASN A 306 -4.85 -20.58 29.07
N PRO A 307 -5.77 -19.60 28.91
CA PRO A 307 -6.10 -18.65 29.97
C PRO A 307 -6.44 -19.30 31.32
N SER A 308 -7.06 -20.49 31.32
CA SER A 308 -7.41 -21.24 32.53
C SER A 308 -6.21 -21.68 33.36
N GLU A 309 -5.04 -21.87 32.72
CA GLU A 309 -3.83 -22.36 33.37
C GLU A 309 -2.86 -21.25 33.78
N LEU A 310 -3.13 -20.00 33.37
CA LEU A 310 -2.30 -18.83 33.74
C LEU A 310 -2.25 -18.57 35.24
N ARG A 311 -3.23 -19.05 36.02
CA ARG A 311 -3.19 -19.00 37.49
C ARG A 311 -1.92 -19.61 38.09
N HIS A 312 -1.28 -20.54 37.38
CA HIS A 312 -0.07 -21.23 37.85
C HIS A 312 1.17 -20.34 37.75
N THR A 313 1.15 -19.27 36.96
CA THR A 313 2.32 -18.41 36.68
C THR A 313 2.56 -17.33 37.74
N ARG A 314 1.54 -17.01 38.57
CA ARG A 314 1.51 -15.85 39.47
C ARG A 314 2.69 -15.76 40.44
N ASP A 315 3.17 -16.90 40.93
CA ASP A 315 4.19 -16.97 41.98
C ASP A 315 5.60 -17.29 41.44
N CYS A 316 5.73 -17.47 40.12
CA CYS A 316 6.98 -17.86 39.49
C CYS A 316 7.77 -16.62 39.06
N LYS A 317 8.96 -16.43 39.64
CA LYS A 317 9.84 -15.30 39.32
C LYS A 317 10.71 -15.60 38.11
N THR A 318 11.11 -16.85 37.93
CA THR A 318 11.98 -17.27 36.82
C THR A 318 11.27 -18.21 35.85
N SER A 319 11.80 -18.34 34.64
CA SER A 319 11.30 -19.30 33.66
C SER A 319 11.46 -20.75 34.15
N ARG A 320 12.56 -21.06 34.84
CA ARG A 320 12.81 -22.35 35.50
C ARG A 320 11.79 -22.70 36.57
N GLU A 321 11.49 -21.76 37.47
CA GLU A 321 10.46 -21.97 38.51
C GLU A 321 9.09 -22.27 37.90
N LEU A 322 8.75 -21.57 36.82
CA LEU A 322 7.52 -21.83 36.08
C LEU A 322 7.51 -23.24 35.48
N TRP A 323 8.59 -23.62 34.80
CA TRP A 323 8.70 -24.95 34.19
C TRP A 323 8.55 -26.08 35.20
N LEU A 324 9.28 -26.00 36.32
CA LEU A 324 9.21 -27.00 37.39
C LEU A 324 7.83 -27.07 38.03
N LYS A 325 7.14 -25.93 38.20
CA LYS A 325 5.78 -25.90 38.74
C LYS A 325 4.79 -26.57 37.79
N LEU A 326 4.90 -26.33 36.48
CA LEU A 326 4.06 -26.98 35.48
C LEU A 326 4.34 -28.48 35.42
N GLU A 327 5.61 -28.89 35.46
CA GLU A 327 5.99 -30.31 35.52
C GLU A 327 5.41 -30.99 36.76
N ALA A 328 5.51 -30.37 37.93
CA ALA A 328 4.93 -30.91 39.17
C ALA A 328 3.40 -31.08 39.10
N ILE A 329 2.68 -30.20 38.41
CA ILE A 329 1.21 -30.23 38.32
C ILE A 329 0.72 -31.27 37.30
N TYR A 330 1.39 -31.37 36.15
CA TYR A 330 0.89 -32.12 35.01
C TYR A 330 1.63 -33.45 34.79
N ALA A 331 2.94 -33.53 34.99
CA ALA A 331 3.69 -34.78 34.84
C ALA A 331 3.37 -35.79 35.95
N SER A 332 2.91 -35.31 37.12
CA SER A 332 2.48 -36.15 38.25
C SER A 332 1.14 -36.85 38.02
N LYS A 333 0.44 -36.54 36.92
CA LYS A 333 -0.82 -37.17 36.50
C LYS A 333 -0.60 -38.07 35.29
N GLY A 334 0.30 -39.05 35.41
CA GLY A 334 0.39 -40.16 34.46
C GLY A 334 -0.95 -40.92 34.36
N PRO A 335 -1.23 -41.61 33.24
CA PRO A 335 -2.55 -42.11 32.90
C PRO A 335 -3.10 -43.03 33.98
N ALA A 336 -4.33 -42.77 34.42
CA ALA A 336 -5.11 -43.76 35.15
C ALA A 336 -5.18 -45.01 34.27
N ARG A 337 -4.44 -46.06 34.65
CA ARG A 337 -4.61 -47.41 34.12
C ARG A 337 -6.08 -47.77 34.29
N LYS A 338 -6.81 -47.90 33.18
CA LYS A 338 -8.06 -48.67 33.14
C LYS A 338 -7.71 -50.14 33.05
#